data_AF-A0A418N5S8-F1
#
_entry.id   AF-A0A418N5S8-F1
#
_cell.length_a   1.000
_cell.length_b   1.000
_cell.length_c   1.000
_cell.angle_alpha   90.00
_cell.angle_beta   90.00
_cell.angle_gamma   90.00
#
_symmetry.space_group_name_H-M   'P 1'
#
loop_
_entity.id
_entity.type
_entity.pdbx_description
1 polymer ?
#
loop_
_entity_poly.entity_id
_entity_poly.type
_entity_poly.pdbx_seq_one_letter_code
_entity_poly.pdbx_strand_id
1 'polypeptide(L)'
;MTLDLGSIDLSSLISDSITLDNRTNLFLDLRRLFLERIYDALEKNHIEIGPVKMSDSTKLLGGAFTQVSPIKAPNGALLDIDFCARYGHDFHSLGSINYQFGLFSAYYTLETFRRNEGFSLGNFIVPLKTREFDFLVKESDEIKIVGYSADMGPKKRKPFIALVGVHFDHQAVQKVISDLIDQMDDRPILDEVCFSTMSYPMMFTCRKSGKLFTCTCFENHIDWQQDFYRFTPKLEHYDFINRQIMDIQYKDGICHLCTGTVPQLEYGNSMYHSSFLIKFLPYQYLMNKKRSGSIFSFNESDNKVSENELRARFGFHGIGERWTTETLLFRILDEIFHGTEVVFHYRGKELGGLELDIWIPEYRLGVEYQGIQHFKAIEHWGGTENLERQKHNDQKKKEICKTLGYRLMEFFYDEEITKDLVLGKLRKAGIQIN
;
A
#
# COMPACT_ATOMS: atom_id res chain seq x y z
N MET A 1 21.17 -0.47 -23.76
CA MET A 1 20.64 0.69 -23.04
C MET A 1 21.47 0.92 -21.79
N THR A 2 21.92 2.16 -21.58
CA THR A 2 22.56 2.58 -20.33
C THR A 2 21.57 3.46 -19.58
N LEU A 3 21.20 3.06 -18.38
CA LEU A 3 20.42 3.89 -17.46
C LEU A 3 21.37 4.89 -16.79
N ASP A 4 21.32 6.15 -17.21
CA ASP A 4 22.13 7.23 -16.62
C ASP A 4 21.39 7.83 -15.41
N LEU A 5 21.87 7.52 -14.21
CA LEU A 5 21.28 8.05 -12.97
C LEU A 5 21.52 9.56 -12.81
N GLY A 6 22.47 10.15 -13.55
CA GLY A 6 22.66 11.60 -13.59
C GLY A 6 21.56 12.35 -14.35
N SER A 7 20.67 11.64 -15.05
CA SER A 7 19.48 12.25 -15.66
C SER A 7 18.31 12.41 -14.68
N ILE A 8 18.41 11.81 -13.48
CA ILE A 8 17.40 11.92 -12.42
C ILE A 8 17.82 13.09 -11.53
N ASP A 9 17.13 14.22 -11.64
CA ASP A 9 17.38 15.40 -10.80
C ASP A 9 16.92 15.14 -9.36
N LEU A 10 17.89 15.08 -8.45
CA LEU A 10 17.64 14.86 -7.02
C LEU A 10 16.83 16.00 -6.40
N SER A 11 17.02 17.24 -6.86
CA SER A 11 16.29 18.41 -6.33
C SER A 11 14.80 18.33 -6.64
N SER A 12 14.45 18.10 -7.91
CA SER A 12 13.07 17.81 -8.33
C SER A 12 12.51 16.60 -7.59
N LEU A 13 13.27 15.51 -7.45
CA LEU A 13 12.77 14.31 -6.78
C LEU A 13 12.37 14.56 -5.33
N ILE A 14 13.21 15.28 -4.56
CA ILE A 14 12.89 15.63 -3.18
C ILE A 14 11.74 16.65 -3.13
N SER A 15 11.75 17.68 -3.97
CA SER A 15 10.69 18.70 -4.01
C SER A 15 9.32 18.09 -4.34
N ASP A 16 9.25 17.25 -5.37
CA ASP A 16 8.05 16.54 -5.79
C ASP A 16 7.53 15.64 -4.64
N SER A 17 8.44 14.96 -3.93
CA SER A 17 8.06 14.10 -2.80
C SER A 17 7.32 14.85 -1.69
N ILE A 18 7.53 16.16 -1.55
CA ILE A 18 6.91 16.98 -0.52
C ILE A 18 5.53 17.51 -0.97
N THR A 19 5.34 17.71 -2.27
CA THR A 19 4.18 18.40 -2.85
C THR A 19 3.10 17.47 -3.42
N LEU A 20 3.33 16.16 -3.42
CA LEU A 20 2.34 15.15 -3.84
C LEU A 20 0.98 15.33 -3.16
N ASP A 21 -0.11 15.10 -3.89
CA ASP A 21 -1.47 15.13 -3.34
C ASP A 21 -1.78 13.83 -2.56
N ASN A 22 -1.44 12.67 -3.13
CA ASN A 22 -1.62 11.35 -2.52
C ASN A 22 -0.35 10.89 -1.82
N ARG A 23 0.01 11.58 -0.73
CA ARG A 23 1.19 11.27 0.10
C ARG A 23 0.95 10.07 0.99
N THR A 24 2.03 9.31 1.17
CA THR A 24 2.12 8.25 2.18
C THR A 24 3.10 8.68 3.25
N ASN A 25 4.35 8.23 3.15
CA ASN A 25 5.48 8.81 3.87
C ASN A 25 6.58 9.20 2.88
N LEU A 26 7.50 10.07 3.31
CA LEU A 26 8.55 10.63 2.47
C LEU A 26 9.33 9.59 1.66
N PHE A 27 9.68 8.46 2.26
CA PHE A 27 10.50 7.46 1.58
C PHE A 27 9.73 6.64 0.57
N LEU A 28 8.49 6.25 0.87
CA LEU A 28 7.65 5.56 -0.09
C LEU A 28 7.35 6.46 -1.28
N ASP A 29 7.11 7.74 -1.02
CA ASP A 29 6.90 8.74 -2.06
C ASP A 29 8.16 8.94 -2.91
N LEU A 30 9.35 9.04 -2.29
CA LEU A 30 10.64 9.09 -3.02
C LEU A 30 10.89 7.83 -3.85
N ARG A 31 10.61 6.65 -3.31
CA ARG A 31 10.74 5.38 -4.04
C ARG A 31 9.80 5.34 -5.24
N ARG A 32 8.54 5.79 -5.07
CA ARG A 32 7.55 5.86 -6.15
C ARG A 32 8.05 6.79 -7.26
N LEU A 33 8.41 8.02 -6.91
CA LEU A 33 8.89 9.00 -7.87
C LEU A 33 10.18 8.53 -8.57
N PHE A 34 11.12 7.93 -7.84
CA PHE A 34 12.35 7.40 -8.41
C PHE A 34 12.06 6.29 -9.43
N LEU A 35 11.13 5.39 -9.10
CA LEU A 35 10.69 4.33 -9.99
C LEU A 35 9.98 4.88 -11.24
N GLU A 36 9.15 5.92 -11.11
CA GLU A 36 8.54 6.64 -12.23
C GLU A 36 9.60 7.24 -13.17
N ARG A 37 10.65 7.88 -12.63
CA ARG A 37 11.77 8.39 -13.44
C ARG A 37 12.54 7.27 -14.16
N ILE A 38 12.67 6.09 -13.55
CA ILE A 38 13.24 4.92 -14.23
C ILE A 38 12.33 4.46 -15.36
N TYR A 39 11.01 4.41 -15.13
CA TYR A 39 10.05 4.02 -16.16
C TYR A 39 10.12 4.95 -17.37
N ASP A 40 10.11 6.27 -17.14
CA ASP A 40 10.29 7.28 -18.19
C ASP A 40 11.58 7.05 -19.00
N ALA A 41 12.68 6.73 -18.31
CA ALA A 41 13.96 6.48 -18.97
C ALA A 41 13.94 5.21 -19.84
N LEU A 42 13.30 4.14 -19.38
CA LEU A 42 13.14 2.89 -20.14
C LEU A 42 12.24 3.09 -21.35
N GLU A 43 11.10 3.76 -21.18
CA GLU A 43 10.13 4.02 -22.25
C GLU A 43 10.71 4.91 -23.35
N LYS A 44 11.49 5.95 -22.98
CA LYS A 44 12.25 6.78 -23.94
C LYS A 44 13.25 5.98 -24.77
N ASN A 45 13.70 4.83 -24.27
CA ASN A 45 14.58 3.90 -24.98
C ASN A 45 13.82 2.71 -25.60
N HIS A 46 12.50 2.82 -25.74
CA HIS A 46 11.62 1.80 -26.34
C HIS A 46 11.65 0.44 -25.62
N ILE A 47 11.92 0.45 -24.31
CA ILE A 47 11.87 -0.76 -23.47
C ILE A 47 10.48 -0.87 -22.85
N GLU A 48 9.75 -1.93 -23.20
CA GLU A 48 8.41 -2.17 -22.69
C GLU A 48 8.43 -2.77 -21.29
N ILE A 49 7.74 -2.11 -20.36
CA ILE A 49 7.59 -2.53 -18.97
C ILE A 49 6.52 -3.63 -18.87
N GLY A 50 6.83 -4.66 -18.08
CA GLY A 50 5.95 -5.79 -17.79
C GLY A 50 4.94 -5.49 -16.68
N PRO A 51 3.94 -6.36 -16.49
CA PRO A 51 3.00 -6.19 -15.40
C PRO A 51 3.69 -6.33 -14.04
N VAL A 52 3.39 -5.44 -13.11
CA VAL A 52 3.83 -5.48 -11.71
C VAL A 52 3.12 -6.64 -11.00
N LYS A 53 3.67 -7.84 -11.13
CA LYS A 53 3.17 -9.09 -10.52
C LYS A 53 4.28 -9.91 -9.86
N MET A 54 5.47 -9.34 -9.68
CA MET A 54 6.54 -10.01 -8.95
C MET A 54 6.19 -9.98 -7.47
N SER A 55 6.17 -11.14 -6.81
CA SER A 55 5.85 -11.21 -5.39
C SER A 55 6.92 -10.51 -4.57
N ASP A 56 6.53 -9.82 -3.50
CA ASP A 56 7.41 -9.04 -2.60
C ASP A 56 8.56 -9.89 -2.04
N SER A 57 8.34 -11.20 -1.88
CA SER A 57 9.30 -12.19 -1.39
C SER A 57 10.30 -12.70 -2.45
N THR A 58 10.33 -12.15 -3.66
CA THR A 58 11.33 -12.52 -4.67
C THR A 58 12.70 -12.06 -4.20
N LYS A 59 13.38 -12.91 -3.42
CA LYS A 59 14.79 -12.72 -3.12
C LYS A 59 15.51 -12.59 -4.46
N LEU A 60 16.30 -11.53 -4.58
CA LEU A 60 17.14 -11.28 -5.75
C LEU A 60 18.25 -12.34 -5.90
N LEU A 61 18.44 -13.18 -4.88
CA LEU A 61 19.36 -14.32 -4.86
C LEU A 61 19.28 -15.18 -6.13
N GLY A 62 20.41 -15.30 -6.83
CA GLY A 62 20.59 -16.16 -8.01
C GLY A 62 20.51 -15.44 -9.36
N GLY A 63 20.27 -14.13 -9.40
CA GLY A 63 20.46 -13.30 -10.60
C GLY A 63 21.94 -13.19 -10.99
N ALA A 64 22.21 -12.94 -12.27
CA ALA A 64 23.53 -12.52 -12.73
C ALA A 64 23.70 -11.03 -12.37
N PHE A 65 24.40 -10.76 -11.27
CA PHE A 65 24.60 -9.41 -10.78
C PHE A 65 25.91 -8.81 -11.29
N THR A 66 25.88 -7.52 -11.58
CA THR A 66 27.06 -6.70 -11.80
C THR A 66 27.27 -5.84 -10.56
N GLN A 67 28.31 -6.16 -9.79
CA GLN A 67 28.78 -5.31 -8.70
C GLN A 67 29.33 -4.00 -9.27
N VAL A 68 28.87 -2.87 -8.75
CA VAL A 68 29.40 -1.55 -9.12
C VAL A 68 30.43 -1.12 -8.09
N SER A 69 29.98 -0.71 -6.90
CA SER A 69 30.85 -0.40 -5.76
C SER A 69 30.14 -0.69 -4.45
N PRO A 70 30.80 -1.33 -3.46
CA PRO A 70 30.19 -1.51 -2.15
C PRO A 70 30.13 -0.17 -1.41
N ILE A 71 29.11 -0.01 -0.56
CA ILE A 71 28.91 1.20 0.25
C ILE A 71 29.22 0.89 1.70
N LYS A 72 29.97 1.76 2.37
CA LYS A 72 30.31 1.59 3.79
C LYS A 72 29.36 2.41 4.65
N ALA A 73 28.65 1.77 5.55
CA ALA A 73 27.81 2.44 6.54
C ALA A 73 28.64 3.02 7.70
N PRO A 74 28.10 4.02 8.44
CA PRO A 74 28.81 4.65 9.57
C PRO A 74 29.23 3.67 10.67
N ASN A 75 28.46 2.59 10.87
CA ASN A 75 28.80 1.52 11.82
C ASN A 75 29.94 0.59 11.34
N GLY A 76 30.52 0.87 10.17
CA GLY A 76 31.60 0.08 9.56
C GLY A 76 31.12 -1.10 8.71
N ALA A 77 29.82 -1.39 8.67
CA ALA A 77 29.27 -2.44 7.82
C ALA A 77 29.54 -2.14 6.34
N LEU A 78 29.95 -3.16 5.60
CA LEU A 78 30.14 -3.08 4.15
C LEU A 78 28.88 -3.65 3.47
N LEU A 79 28.22 -2.81 2.70
CA LEU A 79 27.03 -3.14 1.93
C LEU A 79 27.47 -3.46 0.51
N ASP A 80 27.72 -4.75 0.26
CA ASP A 80 27.96 -5.30 -1.07
C ASP A 80 26.66 -5.85 -1.68
N ILE A 81 26.76 -6.34 -2.93
CA ILE A 81 25.60 -6.84 -3.65
C ILE A 81 24.95 -8.03 -2.94
N ASP A 82 25.75 -8.89 -2.32
CA ASP A 82 25.26 -10.06 -1.58
C ASP A 82 24.49 -9.63 -0.32
N PHE A 83 24.94 -8.59 0.38
CA PHE A 83 24.19 -7.97 1.47
C PHE A 83 22.85 -7.42 0.99
N CYS A 84 22.85 -6.58 -0.04
CA CYS A 84 21.65 -5.88 -0.46
C CYS A 84 20.63 -6.84 -1.13
N ALA A 85 21.07 -7.79 -1.97
CA ALA A 85 20.22 -8.73 -2.68
C ALA A 85 19.60 -9.83 -1.80
N ARG A 86 20.06 -9.99 -0.55
CA ARG A 86 19.41 -10.84 0.46
C ARG A 86 18.02 -10.35 0.83
N TYR A 87 17.80 -9.05 0.69
CA TYR A 87 16.51 -8.42 0.94
C TYR A 87 15.71 -8.32 -0.36
N GLY A 88 14.38 -8.27 -0.26
CA GLY A 88 13.48 -8.11 -1.40
C GLY A 88 13.63 -6.76 -2.09
N HIS A 89 12.58 -6.30 -2.75
CA HIS A 89 12.51 -4.96 -3.34
C HIS A 89 11.41 -4.11 -2.72
N ASP A 90 10.83 -4.61 -1.64
CA ASP A 90 9.74 -4.03 -0.88
C ASP A 90 10.28 -3.15 0.27
N PHE A 91 9.39 -2.80 1.19
CA PHE A 91 9.72 -2.04 2.39
C PHE A 91 10.72 -2.76 3.31
N HIS A 92 10.80 -4.10 3.26
CA HIS A 92 11.79 -4.83 4.04
C HIS A 92 13.22 -4.50 3.58
N SER A 93 13.44 -4.33 2.27
CA SER A 93 14.73 -3.89 1.73
C SER A 93 15.10 -2.50 2.22
N LEU A 94 14.12 -1.60 2.21
CA LEU A 94 14.29 -0.23 2.67
C LEU A 94 14.68 -0.21 4.16
N GLY A 95 13.91 -0.86 5.02
CA GLY A 95 14.19 -0.89 6.46
C GLY A 95 15.53 -1.56 6.78
N SER A 96 15.84 -2.69 6.15
CA SER A 96 17.04 -3.48 6.48
C SER A 96 18.34 -2.79 6.06
N ILE A 97 18.36 -2.15 4.90
CA ILE A 97 19.54 -1.43 4.41
C ILE A 97 19.74 -0.15 5.23
N ASN A 98 18.67 0.63 5.43
CA ASN A 98 18.74 1.87 6.19
C ASN A 98 19.04 1.67 7.68
N TYR A 99 18.71 0.50 8.26
CA TYR A 99 19.12 0.15 9.62
C TYR A 99 20.64 0.25 9.83
N GLN A 100 21.45 -0.04 8.81
CA GLN A 100 22.91 0.09 8.89
C GLN A 100 23.37 1.56 9.03
N PHE A 101 22.53 2.50 8.61
CA PHE A 101 22.76 3.95 8.70
C PHE A 101 22.13 4.57 9.96
N GLY A 102 21.63 3.74 10.89
CA GLY A 102 20.97 4.23 12.11
C GLY A 102 19.57 4.80 11.88
N LEU A 103 19.00 4.58 10.70
CA LEU A 103 17.67 5.07 10.33
C LEU A 103 16.58 4.08 10.76
N PHE A 104 15.50 4.62 11.34
CA PHE A 104 14.34 3.85 11.77
C PHE A 104 13.29 3.74 10.66
N SER A 105 12.73 2.54 10.48
CA SER A 105 11.82 2.24 9.37
C SER A 105 10.50 3.01 9.36
N ALA A 106 10.15 3.76 10.42
CA ALA A 106 8.94 4.58 10.42
C ALA A 106 9.20 6.09 10.56
N TYR A 107 10.46 6.53 10.62
CA TYR A 107 10.78 7.94 10.90
C TYR A 107 11.54 8.62 9.77
N TYR A 108 10.81 8.85 8.69
CA TYR A 108 11.33 9.24 7.40
C TYR A 108 10.96 10.69 7.08
N THR A 109 11.81 11.62 7.50
CA THR A 109 11.56 13.08 7.41
C THR A 109 12.80 13.79 6.87
N LEU A 110 12.64 15.03 6.40
CA LEU A 110 13.78 15.83 5.93
C LEU A 110 14.80 16.06 7.06
N GLU A 111 14.33 16.26 8.29
CA GLU A 111 15.21 16.35 9.46
C GLU A 111 15.99 15.04 9.70
N THR A 112 15.37 13.88 9.46
CA THR A 112 16.07 12.60 9.54
C THR A 112 17.20 12.55 8.52
N PHE A 113 16.95 12.95 7.27
CA PHE A 113 17.99 13.03 6.25
C PHE A 113 19.09 14.03 6.58
N ARG A 114 18.75 15.15 7.21
CA ARG A 114 19.72 16.16 7.66
C ARG A 114 20.71 15.60 8.69
N ARG A 115 20.25 14.65 9.53
CA ARG A 115 21.04 14.10 10.66
C ARG A 115 21.85 12.85 10.34
N ASN A 116 21.52 12.11 9.28
CA ASN A 116 22.12 10.79 9.03
C ASN A 116 23.14 10.84 7.88
N GLU A 117 24.29 10.21 8.11
CA GLU A 117 25.40 10.11 7.16
C GLU A 117 25.14 8.99 6.12
N GLY A 118 24.15 9.23 5.28
CA GLY A 118 23.77 8.35 4.18
C GLY A 118 22.41 7.69 4.38
N PHE A 119 21.80 7.35 3.26
CA PHE A 119 20.52 6.68 3.23
C PHE A 119 20.36 5.94 1.90
N SER A 120 19.45 4.98 1.92
CA SER A 120 19.14 4.13 0.79
C SER A 120 17.68 4.26 0.43
N LEU A 121 17.38 4.26 -0.87
CA LEU A 121 16.03 3.96 -1.33
C LEU A 121 15.76 2.46 -1.34
N GLY A 122 16.72 1.60 -1.01
CA GLY A 122 16.58 0.14 -1.00
C GLY A 122 16.81 -0.47 -2.38
N ASN A 123 16.17 -1.61 -2.64
CA ASN A 123 16.25 -2.28 -3.94
C ASN A 123 15.02 -1.95 -4.80
N PHE A 124 15.19 -2.07 -6.11
CA PHE A 124 14.14 -1.90 -7.10
C PHE A 124 14.18 -3.05 -8.11
N ILE A 125 12.99 -3.46 -8.55
CA ILE A 125 12.83 -4.41 -9.65
C ILE A 125 11.85 -3.80 -10.64
N VAL A 126 12.22 -3.82 -11.92
CA VAL A 126 11.34 -3.45 -13.03
C VAL A 126 11.09 -4.69 -13.87
N PRO A 127 9.87 -5.27 -13.84
CA PRO A 127 9.51 -6.35 -14.74
C PRO A 127 9.46 -5.82 -16.17
N LEU A 128 9.80 -6.66 -17.14
CA LEU A 128 9.90 -6.27 -18.55
C LEU A 128 9.02 -7.15 -19.45
N LYS A 129 8.65 -6.62 -20.61
CA LYS A 129 8.19 -7.41 -21.76
C LYS A 129 9.31 -7.61 -22.77
N THR A 130 10.11 -6.56 -23.00
CA THR A 130 11.32 -6.63 -23.82
C THR A 130 12.32 -7.63 -23.22
N ARG A 131 12.89 -8.51 -24.05
CA ARG A 131 13.69 -9.65 -23.59
C ARG A 131 15.17 -9.61 -23.99
N GLU A 132 15.55 -8.74 -24.92
CA GLU A 132 16.92 -8.74 -25.46
C GLU A 132 17.42 -7.31 -25.63
N PHE A 133 18.26 -6.88 -24.69
CA PHE A 133 19.13 -5.71 -24.81
C PHE A 133 20.24 -5.77 -23.75
N ASP A 134 21.37 -5.14 -24.04
CA ASP A 134 22.42 -4.94 -23.03
C ASP A 134 21.96 -3.87 -22.04
N PHE A 135 21.98 -4.18 -20.75
CA PHE A 135 21.62 -3.23 -19.70
C PHE A 135 22.86 -2.87 -18.88
N LEU A 136 23.14 -1.57 -18.81
CA LEU A 136 24.19 -1.01 -17.99
C LEU A 136 23.61 0.12 -17.16
N VAL A 137 24.22 0.40 -16.01
CA VAL A 137 23.87 1.55 -15.19
C VAL A 137 25.10 2.45 -15.05
N LYS A 138 24.90 3.75 -15.23
CA LYS A 138 25.91 4.77 -15.01
C LYS A 138 25.48 5.59 -13.79
N GLU A 139 26.31 5.56 -12.75
CA GLU A 139 26.10 6.34 -11.52
C GLU A 139 26.30 7.84 -11.76
N SER A 140 25.81 8.65 -10.83
CA SER A 140 26.12 10.08 -10.74
C SER A 140 26.78 10.40 -9.40
N ASP A 141 27.24 11.64 -9.25
CA ASP A 141 27.76 12.13 -7.98
C ASP A 141 26.66 12.18 -6.90
N GLU A 142 25.39 12.24 -7.29
CA GLU A 142 24.23 12.37 -6.40
C GLU A 142 23.54 11.04 -6.10
N ILE A 143 23.56 10.08 -7.03
CA ILE A 143 22.85 8.80 -6.93
C ILE A 143 23.81 7.66 -7.29
N LYS A 144 24.03 6.78 -6.31
CA LYS A 144 24.92 5.63 -6.38
C LYS A 144 24.14 4.34 -6.20
N ILE A 145 24.70 3.23 -6.68
CA ILE A 145 24.14 1.89 -6.51
C ILE A 145 25.20 0.90 -6.08
N VAL A 146 24.82 -0.06 -5.25
CA VAL A 146 25.72 -1.17 -4.90
C VAL A 146 25.91 -2.09 -6.12
N GLY A 147 24.85 -2.30 -6.90
CA GLY A 147 24.95 -2.85 -8.23
C GLY A 147 23.60 -3.09 -8.89
N TYR A 148 23.60 -3.87 -9.96
CA TYR A 148 22.40 -4.09 -10.77
C TYR A 148 22.37 -5.48 -11.38
N SER A 149 21.21 -5.87 -11.91
CA SER A 149 21.06 -7.11 -12.67
C SER A 149 20.09 -6.91 -13.82
N ALA A 150 20.29 -7.71 -14.86
CA ALA A 150 19.42 -7.82 -16.01
C ALA A 150 19.17 -9.30 -16.29
N ASP A 151 18.03 -9.80 -15.82
CA ASP A 151 17.64 -11.19 -16.01
C ASP A 151 16.54 -11.27 -17.09
N MET A 152 16.95 -11.18 -18.35
CA MET A 152 16.03 -10.97 -19.48
C MET A 152 16.00 -12.09 -20.52
N GLY A 153 16.83 -13.13 -20.36
CA GLY A 153 17.08 -14.10 -21.42
C GLY A 153 15.83 -14.79 -22.00
N PRO A 154 15.89 -15.30 -23.24
CA PRO A 154 14.72 -15.77 -24.00
C PRO A 154 13.89 -16.86 -23.30
N LYS A 155 14.53 -17.67 -22.43
CA LYS A 155 13.88 -18.73 -21.64
C LYS A 155 13.26 -18.25 -20.31
N LYS A 156 13.47 -17.00 -19.92
CA LYS A 156 12.98 -16.46 -18.64
C LYS A 156 11.48 -16.19 -18.71
N ARG A 157 10.73 -16.70 -17.72
CA ARG A 157 9.28 -16.52 -17.63
C ARG A 157 8.88 -15.11 -17.18
N LYS A 158 9.71 -14.51 -16.33
CA LYS A 158 9.51 -13.17 -15.75
C LYS A 158 10.80 -12.37 -15.94
N PRO A 159 11.04 -11.78 -17.12
CA PRO A 159 12.23 -10.99 -17.34
C PRO A 159 12.17 -9.68 -16.54
N PHE A 160 13.31 -9.23 -16.02
CA PHE A 160 13.39 -8.01 -15.21
C PHE A 160 14.78 -7.38 -15.26
N ILE A 161 14.83 -6.10 -14.89
CA ILE A 161 16.05 -5.46 -14.41
C ILE A 161 15.90 -5.13 -12.92
N ALA A 162 17.03 -5.09 -12.21
CA ALA A 162 17.06 -4.74 -10.80
C ALA A 162 18.16 -3.71 -10.52
N LEU A 163 17.86 -2.75 -9.65
CA LEU A 163 18.83 -1.88 -9.02
C LEU A 163 18.92 -2.28 -7.55
N VAL A 164 20.13 -2.50 -7.06
CA VAL A 164 20.40 -3.09 -5.76
C VAL A 164 21.17 -2.08 -4.92
N GLY A 165 20.66 -1.79 -3.72
CA GLY A 165 21.20 -0.79 -2.82
C GLY A 165 21.33 0.56 -3.50
N VAL A 166 20.22 1.22 -3.81
CA VAL A 166 20.24 2.59 -4.35
C VAL A 166 20.48 3.56 -3.21
N HIS A 167 21.47 4.43 -3.30
CA HIS A 167 21.83 5.42 -2.28
C HIS A 167 21.91 6.81 -2.87
N PHE A 168 21.50 7.81 -2.09
CA PHE A 168 21.79 9.19 -2.42
C PHE A 168 23.03 9.65 -1.68
N ASP A 169 23.80 10.50 -2.33
CA ASP A 169 24.96 11.11 -1.73
C ASP A 169 24.54 12.08 -0.62
N HIS A 170 25.18 11.96 0.54
CA HIS A 170 24.82 12.74 1.71
C HIS A 170 24.98 14.24 1.46
N GLN A 171 26.07 14.69 0.80
CA GLN A 171 26.33 16.11 0.60
C GLN A 171 25.35 16.73 -0.41
N ALA A 172 25.05 16.00 -1.48
CA ALA A 172 24.05 16.41 -2.47
C ALA A 172 22.68 16.63 -1.80
N VAL A 173 22.29 15.70 -0.93
CA VAL A 173 21.00 15.76 -0.22
C VAL A 173 20.99 16.89 0.80
N GLN A 174 22.07 17.10 1.56
CA GLN A 174 22.15 18.23 2.50
C GLN A 174 21.96 19.56 1.80
N LYS A 175 22.55 19.72 0.61
CA LYS A 175 22.40 20.92 -0.19
C LYS A 175 20.95 21.14 -0.61
N VAL A 176 20.33 20.12 -1.20
CA VAL A 176 18.92 20.18 -1.63
C VAL A 176 17.97 20.47 -0.45
N ILE A 177 18.17 19.80 0.68
CA ILE A 177 17.31 19.98 1.86
C ILE A 177 17.48 21.39 2.44
N SER A 178 18.70 21.91 2.52
CA SER A 178 18.95 23.27 3.04
C SER A 178 18.26 24.31 2.15
N ASP A 179 18.43 24.20 0.82
CA ASP A 179 17.80 25.11 -0.14
C ASP A 179 16.26 25.06 -0.08
N LEU A 180 15.69 23.86 0.11
CA LEU A 180 14.24 23.66 0.18
C LEU A 180 13.64 24.15 1.50
N ILE A 181 14.20 23.73 2.65
CA ILE A 181 13.63 24.06 3.97
C ILE A 181 13.55 25.58 4.17
N ASP A 182 14.57 26.32 3.74
CA ASP A 182 14.62 27.78 3.88
C ASP A 182 13.54 28.50 3.05
N GLN A 183 12.99 27.85 2.02
CA GLN A 183 11.95 28.41 1.15
C GLN A 183 10.53 28.02 1.56
N MET A 184 10.37 27.01 2.42
CA MET A 184 9.07 26.49 2.81
C MET A 184 8.45 27.32 3.95
N ASP A 185 7.14 27.50 3.91
CA ASP A 185 6.42 28.11 5.04
C ASP A 185 6.47 27.23 6.30
N ASP A 186 6.07 27.79 7.45
CA ASP A 186 6.10 27.07 8.73
C ASP A 186 4.94 26.06 8.93
N ARG A 187 4.00 25.92 7.98
CA ARG A 187 2.83 25.06 8.17
C ARG A 187 3.26 23.59 8.18
N PRO A 188 2.89 22.78 9.19
CA PRO A 188 3.31 21.39 9.24
C PRO A 188 2.69 20.59 8.10
N ILE A 189 3.50 19.77 7.43
CA ILE A 189 3.05 18.77 6.46
C ILE A 189 3.05 17.44 7.19
N LEU A 190 1.86 16.94 7.53
CA LEU A 190 1.71 15.79 8.42
C LEU A 190 1.54 14.51 7.63
N ASP A 191 2.40 13.54 7.91
CA ASP A 191 2.28 12.15 7.46
C ASP A 191 1.85 11.27 8.63
N GLU A 192 1.04 10.27 8.36
CA GLU A 192 0.70 9.22 9.33
C GLU A 192 1.96 8.41 9.70
N VAL A 193 2.16 8.11 10.98
CA VAL A 193 3.29 7.33 11.47
C VAL A 193 2.86 6.24 12.45
N CYS A 194 3.48 5.06 12.33
CA CYS A 194 3.32 3.93 13.23
C CYS A 194 4.70 3.40 13.62
N PHE A 195 5.09 3.57 14.90
CA PHE A 195 6.39 3.11 15.39
C PHE A 195 6.31 1.66 15.86
N SER A 196 6.94 0.73 15.13
CA SER A 196 7.01 -0.69 15.54
C SER A 196 5.61 -1.27 15.83
N THR A 197 5.41 -1.86 17.01
CA THR A 197 4.13 -2.43 17.48
C THR A 197 3.23 -1.41 18.18
N MET A 198 3.55 -0.11 18.10
CA MET A 198 2.77 0.92 18.74
C MET A 198 1.49 1.21 17.99
N SER A 199 0.39 0.87 18.64
CA SER A 199 -0.97 0.97 18.12
C SER A 199 -1.78 2.05 18.82
N TYR A 200 -1.20 2.80 19.77
CA TYR A 200 -1.84 3.92 20.46
C TYR A 200 -0.79 4.90 21.00
N PRO A 201 -1.02 6.23 20.91
CA PRO A 201 -2.13 6.90 20.23
C PRO A 201 -1.96 6.94 18.70
N MET A 202 -2.93 7.50 17.98
CA MET A 202 -2.74 7.88 16.58
C MET A 202 -1.73 9.02 16.48
N MET A 203 -0.72 8.86 15.64
CA MET A 203 0.38 9.80 15.54
C MET A 203 0.66 10.22 14.11
N PHE A 204 1.15 11.45 14.00
CA PHE A 204 1.55 12.07 12.75
C PHE A 204 2.94 12.68 12.92
N THR A 205 3.76 12.63 11.88
CA THR A 205 5.06 13.30 11.86
C THR A 205 5.03 14.44 10.87
N CYS A 206 5.65 15.57 11.22
CA CYS A 206 5.89 16.62 10.26
C CYS A 206 7.02 16.19 9.31
N ARG A 207 6.70 15.99 8.03
CA ARG A 207 7.64 15.61 6.97
C ARG A 207 8.87 16.51 6.92
N LYS A 208 8.70 17.81 7.23
CA LYS A 208 9.77 18.81 7.26
C LYS A 208 10.66 18.69 8.49
N SER A 209 10.07 18.91 9.67
CA SER A 209 10.82 19.13 10.91
C SER A 209 11.02 17.87 11.75
N GLY A 210 10.34 16.77 11.41
CA GLY A 210 10.26 15.58 12.24
C GLY A 210 9.28 15.68 13.41
N LYS A 211 8.91 16.88 13.87
CA LYS A 211 8.05 17.05 15.06
C LYS A 211 6.82 16.15 15.00
N LEU A 212 6.54 15.49 16.12
CA LEU A 212 5.40 14.59 16.24
C LEU A 212 4.16 15.35 16.69
N PHE A 213 3.03 14.89 16.17
CA PHE A 213 1.71 15.42 16.44
C PHE A 213 0.75 14.29 16.78
N THR A 214 -0.19 14.57 17.68
CA THR A 214 -1.40 13.78 17.85
C THR A 214 -2.61 14.69 17.80
N CYS A 215 -3.79 14.13 17.55
CA CYS A 215 -5.00 14.93 17.51
C CYS A 215 -5.49 15.22 18.93
N THR A 216 -6.04 16.42 19.14
CA THR A 216 -6.75 16.80 20.38
C THR A 216 -7.87 15.82 20.76
N CYS A 217 -8.38 15.01 19.81
CA CYS A 217 -9.27 13.88 20.12
C CYS A 217 -8.71 12.86 21.12
N PHE A 218 -7.38 12.76 21.23
CA PHE A 218 -6.64 11.91 22.17
C PHE A 218 -6.16 12.66 23.42
N GLU A 219 -6.33 13.98 23.47
CA GLU A 219 -5.92 14.80 24.62
C GLU A 219 -6.61 14.33 25.90
N ASN A 220 -5.87 14.33 27.01
CA ASN A 220 -6.30 13.79 28.31
C ASN A 220 -6.63 12.28 28.34
N HIS A 221 -6.38 11.55 27.25
CA HIS A 221 -6.62 10.10 27.15
C HIS A 221 -5.33 9.30 26.88
N ILE A 222 -4.16 9.93 26.98
CA ILE A 222 -2.87 9.27 26.81
C ILE A 222 -2.14 9.26 28.16
N ASP A 223 -1.79 8.07 28.65
CA ASP A 223 -0.83 7.93 29.74
C ASP A 223 0.56 7.74 29.11
N TRP A 224 1.32 8.82 28.94
CA TRP A 224 2.66 8.75 28.33
C TRP A 224 3.65 7.88 29.08
N GLN A 225 3.42 7.57 30.36
CA GLN A 225 4.30 6.67 31.08
C GLN A 225 3.96 5.21 30.77
N GLN A 226 2.68 4.86 30.78
CA GLN A 226 2.24 3.48 30.56
C GLN A 226 2.05 3.15 29.09
N ASP A 227 1.29 3.97 28.37
CA ASP A 227 0.91 3.73 26.99
C ASP A 227 2.16 3.81 26.09
N PHE A 228 3.09 4.75 26.32
CA PHE A 228 4.34 4.80 25.55
C PHE A 228 5.31 3.66 25.90
N TYR A 229 5.60 3.42 27.18
CA TYR A 229 6.56 2.40 27.62
C TYR A 229 6.16 0.98 27.15
N ARG A 230 4.84 0.70 27.08
CA ARG A 230 4.32 -0.60 26.63
C ARG A 230 4.67 -0.91 25.17
N PHE A 231 4.87 0.10 24.34
CA PHE A 231 4.96 -0.09 22.89
C PHE A 231 6.29 0.32 22.28
N THR A 232 7.15 1.02 23.02
CA THR A 232 8.48 1.42 22.54
C THR A 232 9.51 0.31 22.77
N PRO A 233 10.15 -0.20 21.70
CA PRO A 233 11.27 -1.14 21.83
C PRO A 233 12.44 -0.55 22.63
N LYS A 234 13.00 -1.34 23.54
CA LYS A 234 14.13 -0.96 24.42
C LYS A 234 15.47 -1.00 23.67
N LEU A 235 15.70 -0.11 22.71
CA LEU A 235 17.00 0.02 22.03
C LEU A 235 17.52 1.46 22.13
N GLU A 236 18.84 1.62 22.25
CA GLU A 236 19.51 2.92 22.44
C GLU A 236 19.27 3.92 21.28
N HIS A 237 18.87 3.44 20.09
CA HIS A 237 18.48 4.30 18.96
C HIS A 237 17.14 5.04 19.16
N TYR A 238 16.40 4.77 20.25
CA TYR A 238 15.12 5.41 20.53
C TYR A 238 15.23 6.76 21.22
N ASP A 239 16.38 7.18 21.73
CA ASP A 239 16.48 8.41 22.53
C ASP A 239 16.03 9.68 21.78
N PHE A 240 16.23 9.73 20.46
CA PHE A 240 15.70 10.82 19.66
C PHE A 240 14.18 10.75 19.51
N ILE A 241 13.62 9.59 19.15
CA ILE A 241 12.17 9.39 18.98
C ILE A 241 11.46 9.58 20.33
N ASN A 242 12.01 9.05 21.42
CA ASN A 242 11.55 9.24 22.78
C ASN A 242 11.43 10.74 23.11
N ARG A 243 12.46 11.54 22.82
CA ARG A 243 12.38 12.99 22.99
C ARG A 243 11.28 13.63 22.15
N GLN A 244 11.15 13.24 20.89
CA GLN A 244 10.08 13.75 20.03
C GLN A 244 8.68 13.38 20.54
N ILE A 245 8.54 12.23 21.21
CA ILE A 245 7.27 11.77 21.77
C ILE A 245 6.96 12.48 23.08
N MET A 246 7.96 12.73 23.92
CA MET A 246 7.79 13.55 25.11
C MET A 246 7.42 15.02 24.77
N ASP A 247 7.88 15.52 23.62
CA ASP A 247 7.56 16.85 23.08
C ASP A 247 6.42 16.85 22.04
N ILE A 248 5.59 15.80 21.99
CA ILE A 248 4.52 15.68 21.00
C ILE A 248 3.50 16.82 21.13
N GLN A 249 3.07 17.34 19.98
CA GLN A 249 2.15 18.47 19.91
C GLN A 249 0.71 18.03 19.62
N TYR A 250 -0.26 18.65 20.27
CA TYR A 250 -1.67 18.44 19.95
C TYR A 250 -2.12 19.38 18.83
N LYS A 251 -2.92 18.87 17.89
CA LYS A 251 -3.49 19.67 16.82
C LYS A 251 -4.92 19.23 16.48
N ASP A 252 -5.82 20.19 16.31
CA ASP A 252 -7.19 19.92 15.91
C ASP A 252 -7.29 19.44 14.47
N GLY A 253 -8.27 18.57 14.21
CA GLY A 253 -8.70 18.26 12.85
C GLY A 253 -7.77 17.34 12.05
N ILE A 254 -6.73 16.76 12.65
CA ILE A 254 -5.72 15.99 11.89
C ILE A 254 -5.98 14.48 11.83
N CYS A 255 -6.77 13.92 12.76
CA CYS A 255 -7.03 12.49 12.77
C CYS A 255 -8.23 12.12 11.89
N HIS A 256 -8.28 10.85 11.49
CA HIS A 256 -9.33 10.25 10.68
C HIS A 256 -10.73 10.41 11.26
N LEU A 257 -10.87 10.45 12.60
CA LEU A 257 -12.16 10.74 13.24
C LEU A 257 -12.66 12.17 12.94
N CYS A 258 -11.76 13.13 12.78
CA CYS A 258 -12.10 14.52 12.48
C CYS A 258 -12.33 14.73 10.99
N THR A 259 -11.50 14.13 10.15
CA THR A 259 -11.51 14.33 8.69
C THR A 259 -12.49 13.43 7.96
N GLY A 260 -12.91 12.31 8.56
CA GLY A 260 -13.70 11.27 7.92
C GLY A 260 -12.91 10.40 6.93
N THR A 261 -11.60 10.61 6.81
CA THR A 261 -10.72 9.80 5.93
C THR A 261 -10.40 8.46 6.59
N VAL A 262 -9.83 7.51 5.83
CA VAL A 262 -9.41 6.19 6.33
C VAL A 262 -7.90 6.19 6.58
N PRO A 263 -7.39 5.55 7.68
CA PRO A 263 -5.96 5.40 7.91
C PRO A 263 -5.23 4.75 6.74
N GLN A 264 -4.05 5.27 6.44
CA GLN A 264 -3.18 4.77 5.38
C GLN A 264 -2.31 3.61 5.85
N LEU A 265 -1.93 3.59 7.14
CA LEU A 265 -1.10 2.54 7.73
C LEU A 265 -1.93 1.49 8.46
N GLU A 266 -1.28 0.36 8.70
CA GLU A 266 -1.78 -0.70 9.57
C GLU A 266 -1.11 -0.59 10.94
N TYR A 267 -1.92 -0.69 11.99
CA TYR A 267 -1.54 -0.59 13.39
C TYR A 267 -1.71 -1.92 14.14
N GLY A 268 -2.51 -2.84 13.60
CA GLY A 268 -2.75 -4.17 14.15
C GLY A 268 -2.24 -5.28 13.22
N ASN A 269 -2.02 -6.47 13.78
CA ASN A 269 -1.66 -7.65 13.00
C ASN A 269 -2.91 -8.42 12.56
N SER A 270 -2.93 -8.86 11.30
CA SER A 270 -4.03 -9.63 10.70
C SER A 270 -4.30 -10.98 11.37
N MET A 271 -3.36 -11.51 12.15
CA MET A 271 -3.58 -12.69 12.99
C MET A 271 -4.58 -12.44 14.12
N TYR A 272 -4.64 -11.21 14.64
CA TYR A 272 -5.42 -10.88 15.85
C TYR A 272 -6.62 -9.98 15.57
N HIS A 273 -6.65 -9.29 14.44
CA HIS A 273 -7.64 -8.25 14.15
C HIS A 273 -8.24 -8.41 12.75
N SER A 274 -9.47 -7.92 12.59
CA SER A 274 -10.14 -7.88 11.28
C SER A 274 -9.43 -6.91 10.33
N SER A 275 -9.63 -7.08 9.01
CA SER A 275 -9.08 -6.17 7.99
C SER A 275 -9.49 -4.70 8.16
N PHE A 276 -10.62 -4.44 8.84
CA PHE A 276 -10.99 -3.10 9.29
C PHE A 276 -10.16 -2.69 10.51
N LEU A 277 -10.17 -3.51 11.56
CA LEU A 277 -9.59 -3.12 12.84
C LEU A 277 -8.06 -2.98 12.78
N ILE A 278 -7.36 -3.72 11.90
CA ILE A 278 -5.91 -3.52 11.72
C ILE A 278 -5.55 -2.06 11.41
N LYS A 279 -6.43 -1.29 10.75
CA LYS A 279 -6.21 0.15 10.46
C LYS A 279 -6.78 1.05 11.55
N PHE A 280 -7.92 0.69 12.11
CA PHE A 280 -8.65 1.54 13.07
C PHE A 280 -8.33 1.25 14.55
N LEU A 281 -7.37 0.36 14.84
CA LEU A 281 -6.98 -0.05 16.19
C LEU A 281 -6.70 1.12 17.16
N PRO A 282 -5.98 2.20 16.77
CA PRO A 282 -5.75 3.35 17.66
C PRO A 282 -7.05 4.02 18.13
N TYR A 283 -8.09 4.00 17.29
CA TYR A 283 -9.38 4.59 17.62
C TYR A 283 -10.23 3.68 18.49
N GLN A 284 -10.13 2.35 18.33
CA GLN A 284 -10.78 1.41 19.25
C GLN A 284 -10.19 1.57 20.66
N TYR A 285 -8.86 1.69 20.76
CA TYR A 285 -8.18 1.97 22.02
C TYR A 285 -8.56 3.32 22.63
N LEU A 286 -8.73 4.36 21.81
CA LEU A 286 -9.25 5.65 22.28
C LEU A 286 -10.66 5.51 22.86
N MET A 287 -11.56 4.80 22.17
CA MET A 287 -12.93 4.57 22.64
C MET A 287 -12.96 3.78 23.94
N ASN A 288 -12.16 2.71 24.04
CA ASN A 288 -12.03 1.93 25.27
C ASN A 288 -11.51 2.80 26.41
N LYS A 289 -10.44 3.60 26.18
CA LYS A 289 -9.89 4.51 27.18
C LYS A 289 -10.93 5.53 27.66
N LYS A 290 -11.74 6.09 26.75
CA LYS A 290 -12.82 7.03 27.10
C LYS A 290 -13.91 6.39 27.95
N ARG A 291 -14.21 5.10 27.74
CA ARG A 291 -15.28 4.38 28.46
C ARG A 291 -14.83 3.87 29.83
N SER A 292 -13.64 3.29 29.92
CA SER A 292 -13.20 2.52 31.08
C SER A 292 -11.89 3.02 31.72
N GLY A 293 -11.23 4.03 31.12
CA GLY A 293 -9.90 4.47 31.53
C GLY A 293 -8.75 3.58 31.05
N SER A 294 -9.05 2.43 30.41
CA SER A 294 -8.07 1.48 29.87
C SER A 294 -8.17 1.37 28.35
N ILE A 295 -7.02 1.31 27.66
CA ILE A 295 -7.00 1.03 26.21
C ILE A 295 -7.48 -0.39 25.90
N PHE A 296 -7.24 -1.32 26.82
CA PHE A 296 -7.71 -2.70 26.69
C PHE A 296 -9.10 -2.84 27.29
N SER A 297 -9.98 -3.52 26.56
CA SER A 297 -11.18 -4.07 27.15
C SER A 297 -10.93 -5.49 27.66
N PHE A 298 -11.44 -5.81 28.84
CA PHE A 298 -11.46 -7.16 29.41
C PHE A 298 -12.64 -8.00 28.91
N ASN A 299 -13.56 -7.39 28.15
CA ASN A 299 -14.76 -8.02 27.65
C ASN A 299 -14.80 -7.94 26.11
N GLU A 300 -14.88 -9.10 25.47
CA GLU A 300 -14.93 -9.23 24.00
C GLU A 300 -16.15 -8.50 23.41
N SER A 301 -17.27 -8.43 24.13
CA SER A 301 -18.45 -7.70 23.65
C SER A 301 -18.16 -6.21 23.48
N ASP A 302 -17.36 -5.62 24.37
CA ASP A 302 -17.09 -4.18 24.33
C ASP A 302 -16.18 -3.83 23.15
N ASN A 303 -15.22 -4.71 22.81
CA ASN A 303 -14.39 -4.53 21.61
C ASN A 303 -15.25 -4.59 20.34
N LYS A 304 -16.20 -5.53 20.26
CA LYS A 304 -17.17 -5.62 19.15
C LYS A 304 -18.05 -4.38 19.06
N VAL A 305 -18.51 -3.84 20.18
CA VAL A 305 -19.30 -2.60 20.23
C VAL A 305 -18.46 -1.41 19.73
N SER A 306 -17.23 -1.23 20.24
CA SER A 306 -16.32 -0.17 19.80
C SER A 306 -16.01 -0.28 18.31
N GLU A 307 -15.76 -1.48 17.80
CA GLU A 307 -15.51 -1.69 16.36
C GLU A 307 -16.74 -1.39 15.50
N ASN A 308 -17.95 -1.76 15.93
CA ASN A 308 -19.19 -1.43 15.22
C ASN A 308 -19.50 0.07 15.22
N GLU A 309 -19.22 0.78 16.31
CA GLU A 309 -19.35 2.24 16.36
C GLU A 309 -18.38 2.93 15.40
N LEU A 310 -17.12 2.45 15.32
CA LEU A 310 -16.17 2.94 14.34
C LEU A 310 -16.63 2.65 12.92
N ARG A 311 -17.09 1.43 12.66
CA ARG A 311 -17.62 1.06 11.34
C ARG A 311 -18.74 2.00 10.91
N ALA A 312 -19.76 2.17 11.75
CA ALA A 312 -20.87 3.07 11.48
C ALA A 312 -20.40 4.51 11.22
N ARG A 313 -19.44 5.01 12.03
CA ARG A 313 -18.88 6.36 11.87
C ARG A 313 -18.18 6.57 10.53
N PHE A 314 -17.51 5.54 10.00
CA PHE A 314 -16.81 5.60 8.72
C PHE A 314 -17.61 4.99 7.56
N GLY A 315 -18.91 4.73 7.74
CA GLY A 315 -19.79 4.21 6.69
C GLY A 315 -19.58 2.72 6.34
N PHE A 316 -18.88 1.98 7.19
CA PHE A 316 -18.74 0.52 7.11
C PHE A 316 -19.85 -0.19 7.88
N HIS A 317 -20.06 -1.45 7.54
CA HIS A 317 -21.12 -2.28 8.10
C HIS A 317 -20.72 -2.98 9.37
N GLY A 318 -21.70 -3.22 10.25
CA GLY A 318 -21.48 -3.89 11.52
C GLY A 318 -20.93 -5.30 11.35
N ILE A 319 -20.16 -5.75 12.34
CA ILE A 319 -19.73 -7.13 12.50
C ILE A 319 -20.98 -8.01 12.61
N GLY A 320 -21.09 -9.00 11.73
CA GLY A 320 -22.25 -9.89 11.68
C GLY A 320 -23.38 -9.37 10.78
N GLU A 321 -23.37 -8.09 10.39
CA GLU A 321 -24.16 -7.58 9.28
C GLU A 321 -23.45 -7.98 7.98
N ARG A 322 -23.79 -9.16 7.45
CA ARG A 322 -23.22 -9.63 6.19
C ARG A 322 -23.62 -8.68 5.06
N TRP A 323 -22.62 -8.25 4.32
CA TRP A 323 -22.78 -7.99 2.89
C TRP A 323 -22.70 -9.37 2.24
N THR A 324 -23.62 -9.71 1.33
CA THR A 324 -23.25 -10.74 0.36
C THR A 324 -22.09 -10.17 -0.44
N THR A 325 -21.19 -11.01 -0.92
CA THR A 325 -20.09 -10.52 -1.77
C THR A 325 -20.62 -9.77 -3.00
N GLU A 326 -21.83 -10.13 -3.46
CA GLU A 326 -22.63 -9.40 -4.44
C GLU A 326 -22.89 -7.94 -4.03
N THR A 327 -23.22 -7.68 -2.76
CA THR A 327 -23.49 -6.31 -2.28
C THR A 327 -22.22 -5.45 -2.23
N LEU A 328 -21.08 -6.06 -1.87
CA LEU A 328 -19.77 -5.39 -1.93
C LEU A 328 -19.40 -5.06 -3.38
N LEU A 329 -19.59 -6.02 -4.28
CA LEU A 329 -19.33 -5.87 -5.71
C LEU A 329 -20.21 -4.79 -6.34
N PHE A 330 -21.49 -4.73 -5.97
CA PHE A 330 -22.43 -3.69 -6.39
C PHE A 330 -21.93 -2.30 -6.02
N ARG A 331 -21.51 -2.07 -4.77
CA ARG A 331 -21.02 -0.76 -4.34
C ARG A 331 -19.76 -0.32 -5.07
N ILE A 332 -18.82 -1.23 -5.27
CA ILE A 332 -17.60 -0.91 -6.02
C ILE A 332 -17.96 -0.51 -7.45
N LEU A 333 -18.90 -1.20 -8.09
CA LEU A 333 -19.34 -0.88 -9.44
C LEU A 333 -20.16 0.42 -9.49
N ASP A 334 -21.03 0.68 -8.53
CA ASP A 334 -21.79 1.93 -8.39
C ASP A 334 -20.86 3.14 -8.19
N GLU A 335 -19.78 2.96 -7.43
CA GLU A 335 -18.73 3.98 -7.27
C GLU A 335 -17.93 4.21 -8.57
N ILE A 336 -17.57 3.13 -9.28
CA ILE A 336 -16.80 3.21 -10.53
C ILE A 336 -17.61 3.83 -11.67
N PHE A 337 -18.90 3.50 -11.75
CA PHE A 337 -19.80 3.95 -12.81
C PHE A 337 -20.68 5.13 -12.35
N HIS A 338 -20.14 5.99 -11.49
CA HIS A 338 -20.88 7.12 -10.92
C HIS A 338 -21.55 7.96 -12.01
N GLY A 339 -22.87 8.18 -11.88
CA GLY A 339 -23.68 8.90 -12.86
C GLY A 339 -24.28 8.05 -13.98
N THR A 340 -23.94 6.75 -14.04
CA THR A 340 -24.60 5.74 -14.88
C THR A 340 -25.56 4.89 -14.04
N GLU A 341 -26.63 4.36 -14.65
CA GLU A 341 -27.52 3.43 -13.96
C GLU A 341 -26.82 2.09 -13.68
N VAL A 342 -26.77 1.68 -12.41
CA VAL A 342 -26.29 0.36 -11.96
C VAL A 342 -27.45 -0.31 -11.21
N VAL A 343 -27.96 -1.42 -11.75
CA VAL A 343 -29.14 -2.11 -11.22
C VAL A 343 -28.73 -3.36 -10.45
N PHE A 344 -29.09 -3.43 -9.17
CA PHE A 344 -28.88 -4.62 -8.35
C PHE A 344 -30.03 -5.62 -8.52
N HIS A 345 -29.73 -6.92 -8.60
CA HIS A 345 -30.69 -8.01 -8.78
C HIS A 345 -31.60 -7.83 -10.02
N TYR A 346 -30.99 -7.68 -11.19
CA TYR A 346 -31.70 -7.41 -12.43
C TYR A 346 -32.42 -8.63 -12.99
N ARG A 347 -33.75 -8.52 -13.16
CA ARG A 347 -34.62 -9.58 -13.70
C ARG A 347 -35.36 -9.12 -14.96
N GLY A 348 -34.60 -8.80 -16.00
CA GLY A 348 -35.15 -8.47 -17.32
C GLY A 348 -36.04 -9.58 -17.89
N LYS A 349 -37.11 -9.21 -18.62
CA LYS A 349 -38.02 -10.19 -19.25
C LYS A 349 -37.29 -11.12 -20.23
N GLU A 350 -36.25 -10.60 -20.87
CA GLU A 350 -35.38 -11.30 -21.80
C GLU A 350 -34.53 -12.40 -21.15
N LEU A 351 -34.34 -12.36 -19.82
CA LEU A 351 -33.59 -13.38 -19.08
C LEU A 351 -34.43 -14.63 -18.79
N GLY A 352 -35.71 -14.64 -19.21
CA GLY A 352 -36.57 -15.82 -19.12
C GLY A 352 -36.77 -16.33 -17.69
N GLY A 353 -36.83 -15.41 -16.73
CA GLY A 353 -37.00 -15.69 -15.30
C GLY A 353 -35.70 -15.86 -14.51
N LEU A 354 -34.53 -15.69 -15.15
CA LEU A 354 -33.23 -15.66 -14.48
C LEU A 354 -32.89 -14.23 -14.01
N GLU A 355 -32.00 -14.14 -13.03
CA GLU A 355 -31.51 -12.88 -12.44
C GLU A 355 -30.03 -12.70 -12.78
N LEU A 356 -29.61 -11.47 -13.08
CA LEU A 356 -28.21 -11.02 -13.01
C LEU A 356 -27.97 -10.30 -11.68
N ASP A 357 -26.89 -10.63 -10.96
CA ASP A 357 -26.61 -10.00 -9.66
C ASP A 357 -26.50 -8.48 -9.81
N ILE A 358 -25.81 -8.01 -10.85
CA ILE A 358 -25.67 -6.57 -11.16
C ILE A 358 -25.76 -6.38 -12.68
N TRP A 359 -26.52 -5.37 -13.12
CA TRP A 359 -26.68 -5.00 -14.53
C TRP A 359 -26.37 -3.52 -14.75
N ILE A 360 -25.54 -3.23 -15.76
CA ILE A 360 -25.18 -1.87 -16.16
C ILE A 360 -25.63 -1.67 -17.62
N PRO A 361 -26.82 -1.09 -17.84
CA PRO A 361 -27.46 -1.04 -19.17
C PRO A 361 -26.62 -0.37 -20.24
N GLU A 362 -25.99 0.77 -19.90
CA GLU A 362 -25.19 1.58 -20.84
C GLU A 362 -24.06 0.78 -21.47
N TYR A 363 -23.43 -0.11 -20.70
CA TYR A 363 -22.33 -0.94 -21.15
C TYR A 363 -22.77 -2.33 -21.63
N ARG A 364 -24.08 -2.62 -21.58
CA ARG A 364 -24.66 -3.96 -21.78
C ARG A 364 -23.91 -5.02 -20.95
N LEU A 365 -23.56 -4.68 -19.71
CA LEU A 365 -22.71 -5.49 -18.84
C LEU A 365 -23.52 -6.13 -17.72
N GLY A 366 -23.54 -7.46 -17.68
CA GLY A 366 -23.93 -8.24 -16.52
C GLY A 366 -22.72 -8.62 -15.68
N VAL A 367 -22.83 -8.49 -14.37
CA VAL A 367 -21.81 -8.94 -13.41
C VAL A 367 -22.42 -9.95 -12.45
N GLU A 368 -21.71 -11.04 -12.22
CA GLU A 368 -22.13 -12.18 -11.41
C GLU A 368 -21.05 -12.57 -10.40
N TYR A 369 -21.46 -12.88 -9.16
CA TYR A 369 -20.60 -13.44 -8.14
C TYR A 369 -20.92 -14.93 -7.91
N GLN A 370 -19.95 -15.78 -8.21
CA GLN A 370 -20.01 -17.22 -8.15
C GLN A 370 -19.51 -17.71 -6.79
N GLY A 371 -20.43 -17.80 -5.82
CA GLY A 371 -20.15 -18.30 -4.47
C GLY A 371 -19.68 -19.77 -4.44
N ILE A 372 -19.12 -20.21 -3.31
CA ILE A 372 -18.59 -21.59 -3.13
C ILE A 372 -19.64 -22.69 -3.38
N GLN A 373 -20.92 -22.35 -3.20
CA GLN A 373 -22.08 -23.19 -3.48
C GLN A 373 -22.23 -23.59 -4.96
N HIS A 374 -21.59 -22.88 -5.90
CA HIS A 374 -21.53 -23.27 -7.32
C HIS A 374 -20.53 -24.40 -7.59
N PHE A 375 -19.66 -24.71 -6.62
CA PHE A 375 -18.55 -25.65 -6.79
C PHE A 375 -18.63 -26.86 -5.86
N LYS A 376 -19.29 -26.71 -4.70
CA LYS A 376 -19.44 -27.79 -3.72
C LYS A 376 -20.89 -27.91 -3.29
N ALA A 377 -21.38 -29.14 -3.20
CA ALA A 377 -22.68 -29.44 -2.61
C ALA A 377 -22.63 -29.07 -1.11
N ILE A 378 -23.50 -28.16 -0.68
CA ILE A 378 -23.64 -27.79 0.72
C ILE A 378 -24.94 -28.41 1.23
N GLU A 379 -24.85 -29.34 2.19
CA GLU A 379 -26.01 -30.11 2.69
C GLU A 379 -27.14 -29.22 3.21
N HIS A 380 -26.81 -28.08 3.82
CA HIS A 380 -27.78 -27.10 4.33
C HIS A 380 -28.63 -26.42 3.23
N TRP A 381 -28.22 -26.53 1.96
CA TRP A 381 -28.85 -25.90 0.81
C TRP A 381 -29.34 -26.91 -0.24
N GLY A 382 -29.66 -28.15 0.15
CA GLY A 382 -30.28 -29.16 -0.74
C GLY A 382 -29.30 -30.04 -1.53
N GLY A 383 -28.02 -30.09 -1.14
CA GLY A 383 -27.08 -31.11 -1.61
C GLY A 383 -26.73 -31.06 -3.10
N THR A 384 -26.57 -32.22 -3.73
CA THR A 384 -26.09 -32.38 -5.12
C THR A 384 -27.10 -31.94 -6.18
N GLU A 385 -28.40 -32.06 -5.93
CA GLU A 385 -29.45 -31.67 -6.88
C GLU A 385 -29.51 -30.15 -7.11
N ASN A 386 -29.31 -29.36 -6.04
CA ASN A 386 -29.28 -27.90 -6.15
C ASN A 386 -28.01 -27.39 -6.83
N LEU A 387 -26.88 -28.09 -6.66
CA LEU A 387 -25.62 -27.79 -7.37
C LEU A 387 -25.78 -27.97 -8.89
N GLU A 388 -26.40 -29.07 -9.33
CA GLU A 388 -26.61 -29.32 -10.77
C GLU A 388 -27.63 -28.34 -11.38
N ARG A 389 -28.67 -27.97 -10.62
CA ARG A 389 -29.62 -26.93 -11.04
C ARG A 389 -28.95 -25.55 -11.16
N GLN A 390 -28.05 -25.19 -10.25
CA GLN A 390 -27.31 -23.93 -10.34
C GLN A 390 -26.39 -23.91 -11.56
N LYS A 391 -25.59 -24.96 -11.78
CA LYS A 391 -24.76 -25.07 -13.00
C LYS A 391 -25.57 -24.97 -14.29
N HIS A 392 -26.75 -25.60 -14.34
CA HIS A 392 -27.63 -25.51 -15.50
C HIS A 392 -28.13 -24.08 -15.72
N ASN A 393 -28.52 -23.38 -14.65
CA ASN A 393 -28.94 -21.99 -14.71
C ASN A 393 -27.80 -21.06 -15.14
N ASP A 394 -26.59 -21.24 -14.63
CA ASP A 394 -25.41 -20.43 -15.00
C ASP A 394 -25.06 -20.62 -16.48
N GLN A 395 -25.11 -21.86 -16.99
CA GLN A 395 -24.91 -22.12 -18.40
C GLN A 395 -25.99 -21.45 -19.25
N LYS A 396 -27.25 -21.52 -18.82
CA LYS A 396 -28.37 -20.88 -19.52
C LYS A 396 -28.23 -19.35 -19.52
N LYS A 397 -27.79 -18.73 -18.41
CA LYS A 397 -27.48 -17.29 -18.36
C LYS A 397 -26.40 -16.92 -19.37
N LYS A 398 -25.32 -17.70 -19.45
CA LYS A 398 -24.23 -17.47 -20.41
C LYS A 398 -24.71 -17.48 -21.86
N GLU A 399 -25.51 -18.46 -22.24
CA GLU A 399 -26.06 -18.56 -23.59
C GLU A 399 -27.04 -17.42 -23.92
N ILE A 400 -27.90 -17.03 -22.97
CA ILE A 400 -28.83 -15.91 -23.12
C ILE A 400 -28.05 -14.59 -23.29
N CYS A 401 -27.09 -14.31 -22.40
CA CYS A 401 -26.26 -13.11 -22.48
C CYS A 401 -25.50 -13.04 -23.82
N LYS A 402 -24.92 -14.16 -24.26
CA LYS A 402 -24.25 -14.25 -25.55
C LYS A 402 -25.19 -13.95 -26.73
N THR A 403 -26.39 -14.52 -26.72
CA THR A 403 -27.41 -14.31 -27.77
C THR A 403 -27.89 -12.87 -27.82
N LEU A 404 -28.04 -12.23 -26.66
CA LEU A 404 -28.45 -10.83 -26.53
C LEU A 404 -27.30 -9.83 -26.76
N GLY A 405 -26.06 -10.30 -26.95
CA GLY A 405 -24.89 -9.44 -27.07
C GLY A 405 -24.59 -8.67 -25.78
N TYR A 406 -24.89 -9.27 -24.62
CA TYR A 406 -24.50 -8.77 -23.31
C TYR A 406 -23.11 -9.28 -22.95
N ARG A 407 -22.28 -8.41 -22.39
CA ARG A 407 -21.00 -8.80 -21.79
C ARG A 407 -21.30 -9.38 -20.42
N LEU A 408 -20.74 -10.54 -20.10
CA LEU A 408 -20.88 -11.16 -18.78
C LEU A 408 -19.52 -11.21 -18.10
N MET A 409 -19.44 -10.67 -16.88
CA MET A 409 -18.24 -10.65 -16.06
C MET A 409 -18.49 -11.42 -14.77
N GLU A 410 -17.68 -12.46 -14.55
CA GLU A 410 -17.82 -13.34 -13.40
C GLU A 410 -16.70 -13.07 -12.37
N PHE A 411 -17.08 -13.07 -11.10
CA PHE A 411 -16.21 -13.07 -9.94
C PHE A 411 -16.40 -14.35 -9.15
N PHE A 412 -15.33 -14.94 -8.65
CA PHE A 412 -15.36 -16.25 -7.99
C PHE A 412 -15.11 -16.12 -6.49
N TYR A 413 -15.59 -17.10 -5.73
CA TYR A 413 -15.53 -17.07 -4.26
C TYR A 413 -14.12 -17.08 -3.67
N ASP A 414 -13.13 -17.52 -4.43
CA ASP A 414 -11.71 -17.55 -4.07
C ASP A 414 -10.98 -16.26 -4.48
N GLU A 415 -11.67 -15.32 -5.13
CA GLU A 415 -11.15 -13.98 -5.42
C GLU A 415 -11.47 -13.01 -4.28
N GLU A 416 -10.45 -12.30 -3.81
CA GLU A 416 -10.64 -11.18 -2.90
C GLU A 416 -11.19 -9.98 -3.68
N ILE A 417 -12.45 -9.61 -3.39
CA ILE A 417 -13.13 -8.52 -4.09
C ILE A 417 -12.61 -7.17 -3.60
N THR A 418 -11.74 -6.56 -4.40
CA THR A 418 -11.21 -5.22 -4.20
C THR A 418 -11.52 -4.32 -5.39
N LYS A 419 -11.47 -3.00 -5.20
CA LYS A 419 -11.65 -2.01 -6.28
C LYS A 419 -10.65 -2.24 -7.43
N ASP A 420 -9.40 -2.58 -7.11
CA ASP A 420 -8.35 -2.84 -8.11
C ASP A 420 -8.63 -4.09 -8.95
N LEU A 421 -9.17 -5.15 -8.35
CA LEU A 421 -9.58 -6.36 -9.08
C LEU A 421 -10.69 -6.03 -10.09
N VAL A 422 -11.72 -5.30 -9.64
CA VAL A 422 -12.86 -4.90 -10.47
C VAL A 422 -12.39 -4.02 -11.65
N LEU A 423 -11.60 -2.97 -11.37
CA LEU A 423 -11.00 -2.12 -12.40
C LEU A 423 -10.12 -2.93 -13.37
N GLY A 424 -9.35 -3.89 -12.86
CA GLY A 424 -8.53 -4.77 -13.67
C GLY A 424 -9.34 -5.64 -14.63
N LYS A 425 -10.48 -6.18 -14.20
CA LYS A 425 -11.37 -6.96 -15.07
C LYS A 425 -12.10 -6.08 -16.09
N LEU A 426 -12.57 -4.89 -15.69
CA LEU A 426 -13.20 -3.92 -16.60
C LEU A 426 -12.24 -3.49 -17.72
N ARG A 427 -10.98 -3.19 -17.40
CA ARG A 427 -9.95 -2.85 -18.40
C ARG A 427 -9.70 -4.00 -19.38
N LYS A 428 -9.60 -5.25 -18.89
CA LYS A 428 -9.43 -6.43 -19.76
C LYS A 428 -10.63 -6.65 -20.69
N ALA A 429 -11.83 -6.30 -20.23
CA ALA A 429 -13.07 -6.39 -21.01
C ALA A 429 -13.24 -5.21 -22.00
N GLY A 430 -12.27 -4.31 -22.10
CA GLY A 430 -12.31 -3.15 -23.01
C GLY A 430 -13.41 -2.16 -22.67
N ILE A 431 -13.74 -2.02 -21.38
CA ILE A 431 -14.72 -1.04 -20.89
C ILE A 431 -13.94 0.20 -20.46
N GLN A 432 -14.17 1.32 -21.16
CA GLN A 432 -13.62 2.62 -20.80
C GLN A 432 -14.50 3.24 -19.73
N ILE A 433 -13.87 3.59 -18.60
CA ILE A 433 -14.50 4.27 -17.47
C ILE A 433 -14.00 5.71 -17.56
N ASN A 434 -14.92 6.67 -17.61
CA ASN A 434 -14.59 8.10 -17.70
C ASN A 434 -14.08 8.66 -16.38
#